data_AF-A0A2S2PM58-F1
#
_entry.id   AF-A0A2S2PM58-F1
#
_cell.length_a   1.000
_cell.length_b   1.000
_cell.length_c   1.000
_cell.angle_alpha   90.00
_cell.angle_beta   90.00
_cell.angle_gamma   90.00
#
_symmetry.space_group_name_H-M   'P 1'
#
loop_
_entity.id
_entity.type
_entity.pdbx_description
1 polymer ?
#
loop_
_entity_poly.entity_id
_entity_poly.type
_entity_poly.pdbx_seq_one_letter_code
_entity_poly.pdbx_strand_id
1 'polypeptide(L)'
;MNNFDITNFRKNIKKFKGVYTVFWSKEKNINIEPLSNFDINQFGNKIKNYRGCFMRDELPMKSWVNECGVLNLNNSTQNGSHWVAWKKIKNKKIYFDSFGIQPPKEVVKYLGKDNLWYTDRKFQDYNDPPICGHLCLEFIDNYKKFI
;
A
#
# COMPACT_ATOMS: atom_id res chain seq x y z
N MET A 1 -18.91 16.22 -10.45
CA MET A 1 -18.04 15.09 -10.83
C MET A 1 -16.64 15.64 -10.95
N ASN A 2 -15.85 15.59 -9.88
CA ASN A 2 -14.51 16.16 -9.88
C ASN A 2 -13.54 15.12 -10.45
N ASN A 3 -13.13 15.32 -11.69
CA ASN A 3 -11.99 14.63 -12.27
C ASN A 3 -10.80 14.77 -11.33
N PHE A 4 -10.10 13.68 -11.07
CA PHE A 4 -8.82 13.69 -10.39
C PHE A 4 -7.88 14.67 -11.10
N ASP A 5 -7.69 15.85 -10.49
CA ASP A 5 -6.83 16.88 -11.05
C ASP A 5 -5.38 16.58 -10.66
N ILE A 6 -4.64 16.04 -11.63
CA ILE A 6 -3.18 15.84 -11.55
C ILE A 6 -2.46 17.11 -11.06
N THR A 7 -3.02 18.30 -11.28
CA THR A 7 -2.46 19.57 -10.82
C THR A 7 -2.53 19.72 -9.30
N ASN A 8 -3.57 19.20 -8.64
CA ASN A 8 -3.68 19.16 -7.17
C ASN A 8 -2.81 18.06 -6.55
N PHE A 9 -2.63 16.92 -7.23
CA PHE A 9 -1.61 15.93 -6.86
C PHE A 9 -0.21 16.54 -6.95
N ARG A 10 0.13 17.19 -8.07
CA ARG A 10 1.41 17.91 -8.28
C ARG A 10 1.65 19.04 -7.27
N LYS A 11 0.63 19.81 -6.89
CA LYS A 11 0.75 20.82 -5.83
C LYS A 11 1.00 20.18 -4.45
N ASN A 12 0.43 19.00 -4.21
CA ASN A 12 0.63 18.23 -2.98
C ASN A 12 1.77 17.20 -3.05
N ILE A 13 2.54 17.12 -4.14
CA ILE A 13 3.77 16.30 -4.20
C ILE A 13 4.73 16.67 -3.07
N LYS A 14 4.70 17.91 -2.57
CA LYS A 14 5.45 18.31 -1.36
C LYS A 14 4.92 17.66 -0.07
N LYS A 15 3.63 17.34 0.03
CA LYS A 15 3.03 16.56 1.13
C LYS A 15 3.42 15.07 1.03
N PHE A 16 3.70 14.61 -0.19
CA PHE A 16 4.16 13.26 -0.55
C PHE A 16 5.66 13.22 -0.90
N LYS A 17 6.45 14.21 -0.43
CA LYS A 17 7.92 14.20 -0.58
C LYS A 17 8.43 13.00 0.24
N GLY A 18 8.81 11.93 -0.44
CA GLY A 18 9.19 10.65 0.17
C GLY A 18 8.59 9.44 -0.54
N VAL A 19 7.52 9.63 -1.32
CA VAL A 19 6.87 8.52 -2.02
C VAL A 19 7.78 7.99 -3.12
N TYR A 20 7.96 6.67 -3.09
CA TYR A 20 8.63 5.84 -4.09
C TYR A 20 7.89 5.90 -5.44
N THR A 21 7.95 7.04 -6.12
CA THR A 21 7.35 7.28 -7.43
C THR A 21 8.41 7.12 -8.50
N VAL A 22 8.26 6.12 -9.37
CA VAL A 22 9.02 6.04 -10.63
C VAL A 22 8.45 7.11 -11.56
N PHE A 23 9.17 8.22 -11.76
CA PHE A 23 8.80 9.24 -12.73
C PHE A 23 9.52 8.98 -14.05
N TRP A 24 8.75 8.77 -15.12
CA TRP A 24 9.23 9.03 -16.48
C TRP A 24 8.76 10.42 -16.90
N SER A 25 9.65 11.41 -16.80
CA SER A 25 9.38 12.76 -17.28
C SER A 25 9.87 12.91 -18.72
N LYS A 26 8.98 12.76 -19.70
CA LYS A 26 9.09 13.50 -20.96
C LYS A 26 8.05 14.61 -20.92
N GLU A 27 8.54 15.83 -20.74
CA GLU A 27 7.86 17.11 -20.94
C GLU A 27 6.34 17.16 -20.62
N LYS A 28 6.02 17.68 -19.44
CA LYS A 28 4.69 18.17 -18.99
C LYS A 28 3.54 17.16 -18.82
N ASN A 29 3.63 15.92 -19.29
CA ASN A 29 2.68 14.85 -18.93
C ASN A 29 3.34 13.83 -17.99
N ILE A 30 2.92 13.80 -16.72
CA ILE A 30 3.33 12.76 -15.77
C ILE A 30 2.35 11.61 -15.96
N ASN A 31 2.83 10.48 -16.51
CA ASN A 31 2.09 9.24 -16.43
C ASN A 31 2.43 8.57 -15.09
N ILE A 32 1.40 8.20 -14.32
CA ILE A 32 1.57 7.47 -13.07
C ILE A 32 1.24 6.01 -13.36
N GLU A 33 2.29 5.19 -13.41
CA GLU A 33 2.17 3.76 -13.65
C GLU A 33 1.85 3.00 -12.35
N PRO A 34 1.07 1.91 -12.40
CA PRO A 34 0.91 1.02 -11.26
C PRO A 34 2.27 0.39 -10.88
N LEU A 35 2.51 0.22 -9.59
CA LEU A 35 3.67 -0.55 -9.14
C LEU A 35 3.43 -2.05 -9.33
N SER A 36 4.42 -2.75 -9.88
CA SER A 36 4.50 -4.21 -9.86
C SER A 36 4.98 -4.72 -8.49
N ASN A 37 4.87 -6.02 -8.26
CA ASN A 37 5.48 -6.69 -7.11
C ASN A 37 7.01 -6.51 -7.09
N PHE A 38 7.67 -6.44 -8.25
CA PHE A 38 9.11 -6.20 -8.35
C PHE A 38 9.45 -4.79 -7.86
N ASP A 39 8.68 -3.77 -8.27
CA ASP A 39 8.87 -2.39 -7.81
C ASP A 39 8.65 -2.29 -6.29
N ILE A 40 7.54 -2.87 -5.80
CA ILE A 40 7.20 -2.86 -4.38
C ILE A 40 8.30 -3.54 -3.57
N ASN A 41 8.83 -4.68 -4.00
CA ASN A 41 9.93 -5.35 -3.31
C ASN A 41 11.23 -4.55 -3.38
N GLN A 42 11.56 -3.94 -4.53
CA GLN A 42 12.75 -3.12 -4.68
C GLN A 42 12.77 -1.94 -3.69
N PHE A 43 11.63 -1.26 -3.51
CA PHE A 43 11.51 -0.15 -2.56
C PHE A 43 11.33 -0.65 -1.12
N GLY A 44 10.48 -1.65 -0.91
CA GLY A 44 10.17 -2.29 0.36
C GLY A 44 11.40 -2.83 1.08
N ASN A 45 12.35 -3.42 0.36
CA ASN A 45 13.59 -3.96 0.94
C ASN A 45 14.46 -2.91 1.66
N LYS A 46 14.20 -1.61 1.46
CA LYS A 46 14.88 -0.52 2.17
C LYS A 46 14.19 -0.14 3.49
N ILE A 47 12.98 -0.66 3.74
CA ILE A 47 12.16 -0.34 4.92
C ILE A 47 12.41 -1.39 6.00
N LYS A 48 12.63 -0.93 7.23
CA LYS A 48 12.92 -1.81 8.37
C LYS A 48 11.77 -2.78 8.65
N ASN A 49 12.10 -4.05 8.85
CA ASN A 49 11.16 -5.16 9.05
C ASN A 49 10.20 -5.38 7.88
N TYR A 50 10.59 -5.02 6.66
CA TYR A 50 9.83 -5.38 5.47
C TYR A 50 9.81 -6.91 5.30
N ARG A 51 8.61 -7.46 5.20
CA ARG A 51 8.35 -8.90 5.10
C ARG A 51 8.32 -9.39 3.66
N GLY A 52 7.84 -8.54 2.75
CA GLY A 52 7.65 -8.87 1.35
C GLY A 52 6.36 -8.32 0.77
N CYS A 53 6.22 -8.51 -0.54
CA CYS A 53 5.02 -8.30 -1.33
C CYS A 53 4.46 -9.66 -1.71
N PHE A 54 3.21 -9.94 -1.36
CA PHE A 54 2.59 -11.26 -1.52
C PHE A 54 1.29 -11.17 -2.32
N MET A 55 0.91 -12.27 -2.96
CA MET A 55 -0.47 -12.47 -3.42
C MET A 55 -1.34 -12.95 -2.26
N ARG A 56 -2.68 -12.85 -2.39
CA ARG A 56 -3.63 -13.13 -1.30
C ARG A 56 -3.48 -14.51 -0.68
N ASP A 57 -3.10 -15.50 -1.49
CA ASP A 57 -2.90 -16.91 -1.16
C ASP A 57 -1.45 -17.27 -0.79
N GLU A 58 -0.53 -16.30 -0.83
CA GLU A 58 0.91 -16.52 -0.61
C GLU A 58 1.42 -15.93 0.70
N LEU A 59 0.52 -15.47 1.58
CA LEU A 59 0.91 -14.99 2.90
C LEU A 59 1.64 -16.10 3.68
N PRO A 60 2.74 -15.78 4.38
CA PRO A 60 3.45 -16.76 5.20
C PRO A 60 2.55 -17.34 6.30
N MET A 61 2.90 -18.51 6.83
CA MET A 61 2.10 -19.15 7.87
C MET A 61 2.01 -18.36 9.19
N LYS A 62 3.04 -17.57 9.52
CA LYS A 62 3.11 -16.76 10.75
C LYS A 62 3.73 -15.39 10.49
N SER A 63 3.21 -14.37 11.16
CA SER A 63 3.76 -13.01 11.18
C SER A 63 4.88 -12.88 12.21
N TRP A 64 5.89 -12.07 11.91
CA TRP A 64 6.95 -11.69 12.85
C TRP A 64 6.43 -10.78 13.96
N VAL A 65 7.21 -10.58 15.02
CA VAL A 65 6.86 -9.67 16.13
C VAL A 65 6.73 -8.22 15.64
N ASN A 66 7.66 -7.81 14.77
CA ASN A 66 7.58 -6.54 14.05
C ASN A 66 7.75 -6.86 12.57
N GLU A 67 6.81 -6.42 11.75
CA GLU A 67 6.89 -6.55 10.31
C GLU A 67 5.99 -5.53 9.62
N CYS A 68 6.22 -5.34 8.34
CA CYS A 68 5.30 -4.68 7.44
C CYS A 68 5.37 -5.36 6.07
N GLY A 69 4.33 -5.23 5.28
CA GLY A 69 4.31 -5.84 3.97
C GLY A 69 3.16 -5.31 3.13
N VAL A 70 3.16 -5.76 1.89
CA VAL A 70 2.16 -5.41 0.89
C VAL A 70 1.53 -6.68 0.37
N LEU A 71 0.23 -6.64 0.11
CA LEU A 71 -0.58 -7.77 -0.32
C LEU A 71 -1.37 -7.37 -1.56
N ASN A 72 -1.40 -8.23 -2.58
CA ASN A 72 -2.40 -8.12 -3.64
C ASN A 72 -3.71 -8.77 -3.17
N LEU A 73 -4.85 -8.13 -3.43
CA LEU A 73 -6.16 -8.75 -3.14
C LEU A 73 -6.53 -9.89 -4.10
N ASN A 74 -5.78 -10.09 -5.19
CA ASN A 74 -5.94 -11.25 -6.06
C ASN A 74 -5.05 -12.43 -5.63
N ASN A 75 -5.39 -13.62 -6.12
CA ASN A 75 -4.58 -14.82 -5.94
C ASN A 75 -3.43 -14.87 -6.96
N SER A 76 -2.43 -15.71 -6.69
CA SER A 76 -1.23 -15.97 -7.48
C SER A 76 -1.47 -16.31 -8.96
N THR A 77 -2.63 -16.86 -9.29
CA THR A 77 -3.03 -17.22 -10.67
C THR A 77 -3.68 -16.08 -11.45
N GLN A 78 -3.80 -14.89 -10.86
CA GLN A 78 -4.42 -13.71 -11.47
C GLN A 78 -3.38 -12.60 -11.65
N ASN A 79 -3.63 -11.69 -12.59
CA ASN A 79 -2.68 -10.63 -12.96
C ASN A 79 -2.44 -9.57 -11.85
N GLY A 80 -3.24 -9.57 -10.77
CA GLY A 80 -3.19 -8.59 -9.69
C GLY A 80 -3.98 -7.32 -10.01
N SER A 81 -4.72 -6.78 -9.04
CA SER A 81 -5.63 -5.64 -9.29
C SER A 81 -5.56 -4.54 -8.24
N HIS A 82 -5.21 -4.87 -7.00
CA HIS A 82 -5.21 -3.89 -5.91
C HIS A 82 -4.18 -4.26 -4.85
N TRP A 83 -3.36 -3.28 -4.47
CA TRP A 83 -2.37 -3.42 -3.41
C TRP A 83 -2.90 -2.81 -2.11
N VAL A 84 -2.77 -3.58 -1.03
CA VAL A 84 -3.06 -3.18 0.35
C VAL A 84 -1.85 -3.46 1.22
N ALA A 85 -1.75 -2.84 2.39
CA ALA A 85 -0.58 -2.98 3.24
C ALA A 85 -0.93 -3.30 4.69
N TRP A 86 0.06 -3.80 5.42
CA TRP A 86 -0.02 -3.92 6.87
C TRP A 86 1.26 -3.47 7.55
N LYS A 87 1.10 -3.05 8.81
CA LYS A 87 2.20 -2.82 9.73
C LYS A 87 1.88 -3.43 11.08
N LYS A 88 2.81 -4.22 11.61
CA LYS A 88 2.74 -4.86 12.92
C LYS A 88 3.91 -4.41 13.77
N ILE A 89 3.60 -3.93 14.97
CA ILE A 89 4.58 -3.51 15.99
C ILE A 89 4.15 -4.16 17.30
N LYS A 90 4.88 -5.21 17.70
CA LYS A 90 4.54 -6.07 18.84
C LYS A 90 3.10 -6.60 18.71
N ASN A 91 2.20 -6.17 19.59
CA ASN A 91 0.79 -6.58 19.61
C ASN A 91 -0.11 -5.71 18.73
N LYS A 92 0.30 -4.50 18.34
CA LYS A 92 -0.51 -3.59 17.52
C LYS A 92 -0.35 -3.92 16.04
N LYS A 93 -1.46 -4.09 15.33
CA LYS A 93 -1.47 -4.28 13.88
C LYS A 93 -2.37 -3.24 13.23
N ILE A 94 -1.93 -2.69 12.11
CA ILE A 94 -2.68 -1.72 11.33
C ILE A 94 -2.71 -2.24 9.90
N TYR A 95 -3.91 -2.40 9.36
CA TYR A 95 -4.16 -2.66 7.95
C TYR A 95 -4.47 -1.35 7.24
N PHE A 96 -3.96 -1.22 6.02
CA PHE A 96 -4.17 -0.06 5.17
C PHE A 96 -4.73 -0.49 3.83
N ASP A 97 -5.87 0.09 3.48
CA ASP A 97 -6.44 0.07 2.15
C ASP A 97 -6.71 1.52 1.74
N SER A 98 -6.20 1.91 0.58
CA SER A 98 -6.37 3.27 0.05
C SER A 98 -7.83 3.62 -0.24
N PHE A 99 -8.72 2.63 -0.40
CA PHE A 99 -10.16 2.83 -0.52
C PHE A 99 -10.90 2.86 0.82
N GLY A 100 -10.22 2.65 1.95
CA GLY A 100 -10.83 2.62 3.28
C GLY A 100 -11.62 1.34 3.59
N ILE A 101 -11.33 0.25 2.87
CA ILE A 101 -12.05 -1.02 3.00
C ILE A 101 -11.43 -1.86 4.12
N GLN A 102 -12.25 -2.62 4.85
CA GLN A 102 -11.80 -3.53 5.90
C GLN A 102 -10.90 -4.67 5.36
N PRO A 103 -10.02 -5.26 6.21
CA PRO A 103 -9.11 -6.32 5.77
C PRO A 103 -9.85 -7.59 5.32
N PRO A 104 -9.32 -8.31 4.31
CA PRO A 104 -9.85 -9.62 3.92
C PRO A 104 -9.54 -10.68 4.99
N LYS A 105 -10.28 -11.79 4.96
CA LYS A 105 -10.17 -12.88 5.95
C LYS A 105 -8.75 -13.46 6.05
N GLU A 106 -8.00 -13.49 4.95
CA GLU A 106 -6.63 -13.98 4.87
C GLU A 106 -5.67 -13.13 5.70
N VAL A 107 -5.82 -11.79 5.64
CA VAL A 107 -5.05 -10.86 6.47
C VAL A 107 -5.41 -11.00 7.94
N VAL A 108 -6.71 -11.12 8.25
CA VAL A 108 -7.18 -11.34 9.63
C VAL A 108 -6.64 -12.66 10.19
N LYS A 109 -6.63 -13.73 9.39
CA LYS A 109 -6.05 -15.03 9.75
C LYS A 109 -4.54 -14.94 10.00
N TYR A 110 -3.82 -14.20 9.16
CA TYR A 110 -2.36 -14.05 9.24
C TYR A 110 -1.89 -13.19 10.43
N LEU A 111 -2.56 -12.07 10.68
CA LEU A 111 -2.19 -11.12 11.74
C LEU A 111 -2.85 -11.42 13.10
N GLY A 112 -3.94 -12.18 13.08
CA GLY A 112 -4.84 -12.38 14.21
C GLY A 112 -5.75 -11.16 14.45
N LYS A 113 -6.97 -11.43 14.90
CA LYS A 113 -8.02 -10.41 15.11
C LYS A 113 -7.71 -9.42 16.24
N ASP A 114 -7.02 -9.86 17.27
CA ASP A 114 -6.76 -9.02 18.45
C ASP A 114 -5.84 -7.84 18.11
N ASN A 115 -6.22 -6.64 18.54
CA ASN A 115 -5.47 -5.40 18.31
C ASN A 115 -5.17 -5.13 16.83
N LEU A 116 -6.04 -5.59 15.92
CA LEU A 116 -6.00 -5.27 14.49
C LEU A 116 -6.93 -4.09 14.21
N TRP A 117 -6.32 -2.99 13.78
CA TRP A 117 -6.99 -1.76 13.36
C TRP A 117 -6.91 -1.65 11.83
N TYR A 118 -7.79 -0.88 11.22
CA TYR A 118 -7.68 -0.54 9.81
C TYR A 118 -7.95 0.95 9.58
N THR A 119 -7.35 1.51 8.54
CA THR A 119 -7.67 2.86 8.09
C THR A 119 -9.00 2.82 7.34
N ASP A 120 -10.01 3.52 7.85
CA ASP A 120 -11.35 3.66 7.25
C ASP A 120 -11.47 4.90 6.34
N ARG A 121 -10.51 5.84 6.46
CA ARG A 121 -10.41 6.99 5.57
C ARG A 121 -10.10 6.56 4.15
N LYS A 122 -10.85 7.12 3.19
CA LYS A 122 -10.59 6.99 1.76
C LYS A 122 -9.46 7.95 1.32
N PHE A 123 -8.38 7.40 0.79
CA PHE A 123 -7.22 8.12 0.24
C PHE A 123 -7.16 8.10 -1.29
N GLN A 124 -7.92 7.21 -1.93
CA GLN A 124 -8.01 7.03 -3.37
C GLN A 124 -9.48 6.83 -3.78
N ASP A 125 -9.91 7.45 -4.88
CA ASP A 125 -11.18 7.21 -5.57
C ASP A 125 -10.99 6.32 -6.81
N TYR A 126 -12.07 5.70 -7.32
CA TYR A 126 -12.00 4.78 -8.46
C TYR A 126 -11.50 5.42 -9.77
N ASN A 127 -11.68 6.74 -9.90
CA ASN A 127 -11.23 7.51 -11.07
C ASN A 127 -9.82 8.06 -10.90
N ASP A 128 -9.17 7.80 -9.76
CA ASP A 128 -7.80 8.23 -9.52
C ASP A 128 -6.83 7.31 -10.27
N PRO A 129 -5.63 7.79 -10.64
CA PRO A 129 -4.55 6.96 -11.17
C PRO A 129 -4.23 5.80 -10.23
N PRO A 130 -3.56 4.74 -10.73
CA PRO A 130 -3.33 3.51 -9.98
C PRO A 130 -2.24 3.66 -8.91
N ILE A 131 -2.52 4.41 -7.86
CA ILE A 131 -1.56 4.80 -6.82
C ILE A 131 -1.54 3.91 -5.57
N CYS A 132 -2.38 2.87 -5.51
CA CYS A 132 -2.53 2.03 -4.32
C CYS A 132 -1.20 1.42 -3.85
N GLY A 133 -0.35 0.93 -4.77
CA GLY A 133 0.99 0.41 -4.43
C GLY A 133 1.94 1.47 -3.87
N HIS A 134 1.89 2.70 -4.40
CA HIS A 134 2.70 3.80 -3.87
C HIS A 134 2.25 4.21 -2.47
N LEU A 135 0.94 4.27 -2.23
CA LEU A 135 0.36 4.56 -0.93
C LEU A 135 0.68 3.46 0.09
N CYS A 136 0.71 2.19 -0.33
CA CYS A 136 1.15 1.08 0.51
C CYS A 136 2.57 1.28 1.03
N LEU A 137 3.52 1.63 0.15
CA LEU A 137 4.91 1.89 0.54
C LEU A 137 5.04 3.09 1.49
N GLU A 138 4.34 4.19 1.20
CA GLU A 138 4.32 5.38 2.09
C GLU A 138 3.70 5.04 3.45
N PHE A 139 2.63 4.24 3.48
CA PHE A 139 2.03 3.79 4.72
C PHE A 139 3.01 2.95 5.54
N ILE A 140 3.65 1.92 4.97
CA ILE A 140 4.53 1.05 5.75
C ILE A 140 5.78 1.78 6.24
N ASP A 141 6.28 2.80 5.53
CA ASP A 141 7.41 3.61 5.98
C ASP A 141 6.97 4.67 7.02
N ASN A 142 5.86 5.36 6.74
CA ASN A 142 5.42 6.56 7.45
C ASN A 142 4.03 6.45 8.10
N TYR A 143 3.66 5.26 8.61
CA TYR A 143 2.31 4.93 9.10
C TYR A 143 1.69 5.92 10.10
N LYS A 144 2.50 6.64 10.89
CA LYS A 144 2.03 7.66 11.83
C LYS A 144 1.29 8.82 11.16
N LYS A 145 1.48 9.03 9.85
CA LYS A 145 0.76 10.05 9.07
C LYS A 145 -0.67 9.61 8.67
N PHE A 146 -0.99 8.33 8.85
CA PHE A 146 -2.23 7.70 8.38
C PHE A 146 -3.18 7.31 9.51
N ILE A 147 -2.76 7.49 10.77
CA ILE A 147 -3.52 7.21 11.99
C ILE A 147 -3.81 8.48 12.77
#